data_AF-A0A3D1VAB7-F1
#
_entry.id   AF-A0A3D1VAB7-F1
#
_cell.length_a   1.000
_cell.length_b   1.000
_cell.length_c   1.000
_cell.angle_alpha   90.00
_cell.angle_beta   90.00
_cell.angle_gamma   90.00
#
_symmetry.space_group_name_H-M   'P 1'
#
loop_
_entity.id
_entity.type
_entity.pdbx_description
1 polymer ?
#
loop_
_entity_poly.entity_id
_entity_poly.type
_entity_poly.pdbx_seq_one_letter_code
_entity_poly.pdbx_strand_id
1 'polypeptide(L)'
;MVFRKESRTDSFQRQISTLRQQLGSDEDEVDDAEELPTYSAPAEAAARSPLPSIESQRRHQPPRMSDASTGVVSANSSWSGSLRSEGSIQIFGTIEGELSASDEIYVAEGATVDARIRARTIIVAGAVTGTIECLGRLEVMPSGSISGDVTSPTLIVHEGATVEGDVKMQSPTPVE
;
A
#
# COMPACT_ATOMS: atom_id res chain seq x y z
N MET A 1 -9.60 51.02 -46.06
CA MET A 1 -9.34 51.14 -44.61
C MET A 1 -8.72 49.82 -44.17
N VAL A 2 -7.40 49.79 -43.97
CA VAL A 2 -6.61 48.57 -43.70
C VAL A 2 -6.31 48.54 -42.21
N PHE A 3 -6.79 47.53 -41.48
CA PHE A 3 -6.42 47.32 -40.08
C PHE A 3 -5.74 45.96 -39.91
N ARG A 4 -4.47 46.08 -39.51
CA ARG A 4 -3.42 45.08 -39.34
C ARG A 4 -3.68 44.28 -38.06
N LYS A 5 -3.66 42.96 -38.18
CA LYS A 5 -3.82 42.00 -37.07
C LYS A 5 -2.46 41.83 -36.41
N GLU A 6 -2.27 42.32 -35.18
CA GLU A 6 -1.05 42.12 -34.39
C GLU A 6 -1.20 40.92 -33.45
N SER A 7 -0.17 40.07 -33.44
CA SER A 7 -0.12 38.76 -32.80
C SER A 7 0.15 38.87 -31.30
N ARG A 8 -0.64 38.16 -30.47
CA ARG A 8 -0.53 38.10 -29.00
C ARG A 8 0.71 37.36 -28.47
N THR A 9 1.61 36.91 -29.34
CA THR A 9 2.75 36.07 -28.93
C THR A 9 3.97 36.88 -28.48
N ASP A 10 4.10 38.15 -28.85
CA ASP A 10 5.31 38.95 -28.56
C ASP A 10 5.35 39.56 -27.13
N SER A 11 4.19 39.80 -26.50
CA SER A 11 4.15 40.46 -25.19
C SER A 11 4.53 39.55 -24.02
N PHE A 12 4.45 38.23 -24.20
CA PHE A 12 4.69 37.26 -23.11
C PHE A 12 6.16 36.85 -22.98
N GLN A 13 6.94 36.86 -24.06
CA GLN A 13 8.38 36.54 -23.99
C GLN A 13 9.20 37.65 -23.30
N ARG A 14 8.73 38.90 -23.33
CA ARG A 14 9.40 40.02 -22.66
C ARG A 14 9.22 40.02 -21.14
N GLN A 15 8.19 39.36 -20.59
CA GLN A 15 7.98 39.29 -19.13
C GLN A 15 8.86 38.24 -18.44
N ILE A 16 9.23 37.14 -19.11
CA ILE A 16 10.02 36.07 -18.50
C ILE A 16 11.50 36.46 -18.34
N SER A 17 12.03 37.34 -19.20
CA SER A 17 13.43 37.80 -19.07
C SER A 17 13.63 38.79 -17.92
N THR A 18 12.61 39.59 -17.57
CA THR A 18 12.71 40.60 -16.52
C THR A 18 12.75 39.98 -15.12
N LEU A 19 12.08 38.84 -14.90
CA LEU A 19 12.10 38.17 -13.59
C LEU A 19 13.39 37.40 -13.28
N ARG A 20 14.23 37.10 -14.27
CA ARG A 20 15.57 36.54 -14.03
C ARG A 20 16.60 37.58 -13.61
N GLN A 21 16.33 38.86 -13.87
CA GLN A 21 17.28 39.96 -13.64
C GLN A 21 17.08 40.67 -12.29
N GLN A 22 16.18 40.18 -11.44
CA GLN A 22 15.93 40.71 -10.09
C GLN A 22 16.43 39.81 -8.95
N LEU A 23 17.08 38.68 -9.25
CA LEU A 23 17.90 37.92 -8.29
C LEU A 23 19.37 37.95 -8.73
N GLY A 24 19.98 39.14 -8.69
CA GLY A 24 21.34 39.23 -8.14
C GLY A 24 21.20 39.22 -6.62
N SER A 25 22.16 38.82 -5.81
CA SER A 25 23.58 38.55 -5.97
C SER A 25 24.03 37.94 -4.65
N ASP A 26 25.05 37.10 -4.63
CA ASP A 26 26.13 37.15 -3.64
C ASP A 26 27.25 36.25 -4.19
N GLU A 27 28.16 36.91 -4.91
CA GLU A 27 29.50 36.43 -5.18
C GLU A 27 30.35 36.75 -3.96
N ASP A 28 31.11 35.78 -3.46
CA ASP A 28 32.46 36.03 -2.95
C ASP A 28 33.31 34.80 -3.28
N GLU A 29 34.15 34.97 -4.30
CA GLU A 29 35.26 34.09 -4.66
C GLU A 29 36.36 34.13 -3.59
N VAL A 30 36.78 32.96 -3.12
CA VAL A 30 38.13 32.68 -2.59
C VAL A 30 38.54 31.32 -3.18
N ASP A 31 39.34 31.31 -4.24
CA ASP A 31 40.81 31.42 -4.28
C ASP A 31 41.52 30.07 -4.06
N ASP A 32 42.35 29.76 -5.05
CA ASP A 32 43.41 28.76 -5.17
C ASP A 32 43.15 27.25 -4.93
N ALA A 33 43.21 26.51 -6.04
CA ALA A 33 43.43 25.09 -6.10
C ALA A 33 44.92 24.77 -5.82
N GLU A 34 45.26 24.45 -4.57
CA GLU A 34 46.54 23.82 -4.22
C GLU A 34 46.43 22.29 -4.16
N GLU A 35 47.45 21.65 -4.75
CA GLU A 35 47.66 20.22 -4.95
C GLU A 35 47.44 19.36 -3.70
N LEU A 36 46.76 18.21 -3.86
CA LEU A 36 46.80 17.16 -2.84
C LEU A 36 48.15 16.42 -2.92
N PRO A 37 48.95 16.37 -1.84
CA PRO A 37 50.23 15.67 -1.83
C PRO A 37 50.05 14.15 -1.89
N THR A 38 50.89 13.51 -2.70
CA THR A 38 51.10 12.06 -2.73
C THR A 38 51.81 11.61 -1.45
N TYR A 39 51.07 11.18 -0.44
CA TYR A 39 51.69 10.57 0.74
C TYR A 39 51.98 9.08 0.50
N SER A 40 53.25 8.80 0.24
CA SER A 40 53.88 7.48 0.36
C SER A 40 54.02 7.09 1.83
N ALA A 41 53.67 5.84 2.16
CA ALA A 41 53.80 5.21 3.49
C ALA A 41 55.24 5.20 4.06
N PRO A 42 55.40 5.00 5.39
CA PRO A 42 55.93 3.70 5.83
C PRO A 42 55.37 3.18 7.18
N ALA A 43 55.80 1.95 7.49
CA ALA A 43 55.41 1.04 8.57
C ALA A 43 55.66 1.51 10.02
N GLU A 44 55.01 0.81 10.97
CA GLU A 44 55.66 0.03 12.05
C GLU A 44 55.09 0.19 13.49
N ALA A 45 54.45 -0.90 13.94
CA ALA A 45 54.53 -1.57 15.26
C ALA A 45 54.03 -0.96 16.61
N ALA A 46 53.32 -1.86 17.32
CA ALA A 46 53.52 -2.26 18.73
C ALA A 46 52.46 -1.88 19.81
N ALA A 47 51.61 -2.87 20.11
CA ALA A 47 51.27 -3.43 21.44
C ALA A 47 50.64 -2.55 22.56
N ARG A 48 49.44 -2.94 23.04
CA ARG A 48 49.22 -3.58 24.36
C ARG A 48 47.72 -3.82 24.69
N SER A 49 47.46 -5.02 25.22
CA SER A 49 46.34 -5.47 26.08
C SER A 49 44.99 -5.85 25.43
N PRO A 50 44.55 -7.12 25.58
CA PRO A 50 43.17 -7.54 25.33
C PRO A 50 42.30 -7.58 26.59
N LEU A 51 40.97 -7.48 26.37
CA LEU A 51 39.77 -7.73 27.21
C LEU A 51 38.99 -6.46 27.64
N PRO A 52 37.63 -6.47 27.66
CA PRO A 52 36.76 -7.64 27.86
C PRO A 52 35.65 -7.87 26.82
N SER A 53 35.14 -9.10 26.86
CA SER A 53 34.03 -9.66 26.08
C SER A 53 32.75 -8.82 26.14
N ILE A 54 32.30 -8.30 25.00
CA ILE A 54 30.90 -7.92 24.81
C ILE A 54 30.17 -9.16 24.30
N GLU A 55 29.71 -9.94 25.27
CA GLU A 55 28.60 -10.86 25.15
C GLU A 55 27.38 -10.13 24.59
N SER A 56 27.02 -10.37 23.33
CA SER A 56 25.63 -10.32 22.87
C SER A 56 25.55 -10.89 21.46
N GLN A 57 25.45 -12.21 21.42
CA GLN A 57 24.43 -12.92 20.65
C GLN A 57 23.76 -12.09 19.53
N ARG A 58 24.48 -11.79 18.45
CA ARG A 58 23.83 -11.58 17.14
C ARG A 58 23.38 -12.94 16.64
N ARG A 59 22.40 -13.54 17.33
CA ARG A 59 21.54 -14.54 16.71
C ARG A 59 20.89 -13.82 15.53
N HIS A 60 21.48 -14.01 14.35
CA HIS A 60 20.84 -13.75 13.08
C HIS A 60 19.65 -14.71 13.00
N GLN A 61 18.58 -14.33 13.67
CA GLN A 61 17.25 -14.74 13.32
C GLN A 61 16.94 -13.91 12.06
N PRO A 62 16.96 -14.47 10.83
CA PRO A 62 16.28 -13.78 9.74
C PRO A 62 14.86 -13.50 10.24
N PRO A 63 14.30 -12.30 10.01
CA PRO A 63 12.93 -12.04 10.40
C PRO A 63 12.10 -13.21 9.87
N ARG A 64 11.34 -13.85 10.75
CA ARG A 64 10.38 -14.87 10.34
C ARG A 64 9.23 -14.11 9.70
N MET A 65 9.50 -13.50 8.55
CA MET A 65 8.48 -13.18 7.59
C MET A 65 7.95 -14.54 7.18
N SER A 66 6.83 -14.96 7.78
CA SER A 66 5.84 -15.57 6.92
C SER A 66 5.65 -14.54 5.82
N ASP A 67 6.24 -14.78 4.65
CA ASP A 67 5.80 -14.14 3.43
C ASP A 67 4.34 -14.54 3.29
N ALA A 68 3.46 -13.82 3.97
CA ALA A 68 2.03 -13.93 3.83
C ALA A 68 1.77 -13.42 2.42
N SER A 69 1.80 -14.35 1.47
CA SER A 69 1.54 -14.10 0.06
C SER A 69 0.19 -13.41 -0.02
N THR A 70 0.22 -12.10 -0.16
CA THR A 70 -0.96 -11.26 -0.17
C THR A 70 -1.18 -10.84 -1.61
N GLY A 71 -2.26 -11.34 -2.21
CA GLY A 71 -2.72 -10.88 -3.51
C GLY A 71 -3.32 -9.49 -3.37
N VAL A 72 -3.01 -8.58 -4.29
CA VAL A 72 -3.60 -7.24 -4.30
C VAL A 72 -4.23 -6.98 -5.66
N VAL A 73 -5.53 -6.67 -5.67
CA VAL A 73 -6.27 -6.19 -6.84
C VAL A 73 -6.35 -4.68 -6.75
N SER A 74 -5.63 -3.97 -7.62
CA SER A 74 -5.57 -2.51 -7.58
C SER A 74 -6.90 -1.85 -7.98
N ALA A 75 -7.09 -0.59 -7.56
CA ALA A 75 -8.33 0.16 -7.81
C ALA A 75 -8.70 0.29 -9.29
N ASN A 76 -7.71 0.32 -10.18
CA ASN A 76 -7.91 0.43 -11.62
C ASN A 76 -7.97 -0.93 -12.33
N SER A 77 -8.12 -2.03 -11.57
CA SER A 77 -8.23 -3.38 -12.12
C SER A 77 -9.66 -3.90 -11.97
N SER A 78 -10.13 -4.55 -13.02
CA SER A 78 -11.37 -5.33 -13.03
C SER A 78 -11.03 -6.80 -13.28
N TRP A 79 -11.54 -7.69 -12.45
CA TRP A 79 -11.40 -9.13 -12.63
C TRP A 79 -12.75 -9.78 -12.86
N SER A 80 -12.83 -10.70 -13.84
CA SER A 80 -14.01 -11.52 -14.07
C SER A 80 -13.61 -12.99 -14.14
N GLY A 81 -14.21 -13.84 -13.30
CA GLY A 81 -13.94 -15.27 -13.24
C GLY A 81 -13.74 -15.80 -11.82
N SER A 82 -12.95 -16.87 -11.68
CA SER A 82 -12.64 -17.48 -10.38
C SER A 82 -11.21 -17.12 -9.95
N LEU A 83 -11.07 -16.52 -8.77
CA LEU A 83 -9.79 -16.17 -8.16
C LEU A 83 -9.61 -17.00 -6.87
N ARG A 84 -8.52 -17.77 -6.81
CA ARG A 84 -8.17 -18.58 -5.64
C ARG A 84 -6.78 -18.20 -5.13
N SER A 85 -6.67 -17.92 -3.84
CA SER A 85 -5.39 -17.66 -3.15
C SER A 85 -5.26 -18.55 -1.92
N GLU A 86 -4.04 -19.04 -1.67
CA GLU A 86 -3.70 -19.75 -0.43
C GLU A 86 -3.35 -18.78 0.72
N GLY A 87 -3.16 -17.50 0.43
CA GLY A 87 -2.93 -16.46 1.43
C GLY A 87 -4.07 -15.45 1.48
N SER A 88 -3.73 -14.22 1.84
CA SER A 88 -4.68 -13.12 1.94
C SER A 88 -4.91 -12.43 0.60
N ILE A 89 -6.06 -11.78 0.43
CA ILE A 89 -6.39 -10.99 -0.75
C ILE A 89 -6.89 -9.61 -0.31
N GLN A 90 -6.33 -8.56 -0.90
CA GLN A 90 -6.81 -7.18 -0.74
C GLN A 90 -7.39 -6.68 -2.06
N ILE A 91 -8.57 -6.09 -2.01
CA ILE A 91 -9.34 -5.68 -3.19
C ILE A 91 -9.63 -4.20 -3.09
N PHE A 92 -9.10 -3.44 -4.04
CA PHE A 92 -9.37 -2.01 -4.20
C PHE A 92 -10.21 -1.72 -5.44
N GLY A 93 -10.31 -2.67 -6.37
CA GLY A 93 -10.98 -2.51 -7.68
C GLY A 93 -12.35 -3.20 -7.76
N THR A 94 -12.68 -3.67 -8.97
CA THR A 94 -13.94 -4.39 -9.23
C THR A 94 -13.69 -5.88 -9.45
N ILE A 95 -14.49 -6.74 -8.82
CA ILE A 95 -14.41 -8.19 -9.02
C ILE A 95 -15.80 -8.74 -9.31
N GLU A 96 -15.90 -9.56 -10.36
CA GLU A 96 -17.08 -10.32 -10.72
C GLU A 96 -16.76 -11.83 -10.75
N GLY A 97 -17.56 -12.66 -10.09
CA GLY A 97 -17.46 -14.13 -10.19
C GLY A 97 -17.31 -14.86 -8.85
N GLU A 98 -16.19 -15.55 -8.64
CA GLU A 98 -15.94 -16.35 -7.43
C GLU A 98 -14.58 -16.02 -6.83
N LEU A 99 -14.55 -15.81 -5.52
CA LEU A 99 -13.35 -15.46 -4.77
C LEU A 99 -13.16 -16.42 -3.60
N SER A 100 -12.02 -17.11 -3.58
CA SER A 100 -11.66 -18.01 -2.49
C SER A 100 -10.27 -17.69 -1.94
N ALA A 101 -10.19 -17.42 -0.65
CA ALA A 101 -8.93 -17.26 0.07
C ALA A 101 -8.88 -18.20 1.27
N SER A 102 -7.71 -18.77 1.56
CA SER A 102 -7.56 -19.65 2.72
C SER A 102 -7.48 -18.89 4.06
N ASP A 103 -7.10 -17.60 4.01
CA ASP A 103 -6.87 -16.78 5.20
C ASP A 103 -7.81 -15.57 5.27
N GLU A 104 -7.40 -14.42 4.75
CA GLU A 104 -8.17 -13.16 4.86
C GLU A 104 -8.56 -12.57 3.49
N ILE A 105 -9.76 -12.03 3.41
CA ILE A 105 -10.20 -11.17 2.29
C ILE A 105 -10.54 -9.80 2.84
N TYR A 106 -9.87 -8.77 2.32
CA TYR A 106 -10.13 -7.37 2.63
C TYR A 106 -10.70 -6.67 1.40
N VAL A 107 -11.95 -6.20 1.51
CA VAL A 107 -12.60 -5.35 0.50
C VAL A 107 -12.45 -3.91 0.94
N ALA A 108 -11.63 -3.14 0.23
CA ALA A 108 -11.35 -1.75 0.56
C ALA A 108 -12.54 -0.83 0.26
N GLU A 109 -12.51 0.37 0.84
CA GLU A 109 -13.45 1.44 0.51
C GLU A 109 -13.39 1.77 -1.00
N GLY A 110 -14.57 1.94 -1.62
CA GLY A 110 -14.69 2.21 -3.05
C GLY A 110 -14.54 0.97 -3.96
N ALA A 111 -14.18 -0.19 -3.41
CA ALA A 111 -14.20 -1.45 -4.16
C ALA A 111 -15.64 -1.98 -4.31
N THR A 112 -15.91 -2.60 -5.46
CA THR A 112 -17.20 -3.23 -5.76
C THR A 112 -16.97 -4.70 -6.08
N VAL A 113 -17.62 -5.59 -5.34
CA VAL A 113 -17.46 -7.03 -5.51
C VAL A 113 -18.84 -7.65 -5.75
N ASP A 114 -19.05 -8.22 -6.94
CA ASP A 114 -20.22 -9.04 -7.28
C ASP A 114 -19.75 -10.50 -7.41
N ALA A 115 -19.74 -11.23 -6.30
CA ALA A 115 -19.14 -12.55 -6.28
C ALA A 115 -19.63 -13.44 -5.14
N ARG A 116 -19.39 -14.74 -5.29
CA ARG A 116 -19.37 -15.67 -4.17
C ARG A 116 -18.02 -15.60 -3.48
N ILE A 117 -18.00 -15.18 -2.22
CA ILE A 117 -16.78 -14.97 -1.43
C ILE A 117 -16.65 -16.07 -0.38
N ARG A 118 -15.50 -16.74 -0.31
CA ARG A 118 -15.20 -17.74 0.72
C ARG A 118 -13.83 -17.53 1.34
N ALA A 119 -13.79 -17.26 2.65
CA ALA A 119 -12.55 -17.15 3.42
C ALA A 119 -12.74 -17.40 4.92
N ARG A 120 -11.62 -17.45 5.67
CA ARG A 120 -11.64 -17.59 7.13
C ARG A 120 -12.00 -16.27 7.80
N THR A 121 -11.37 -15.19 7.37
CA THR A 121 -11.65 -13.83 7.85
C THR A 121 -12.04 -12.97 6.65
N ILE A 122 -13.12 -12.20 6.80
CA ILE A 122 -13.58 -11.29 5.75
C ILE A 122 -13.80 -9.93 6.38
N ILE A 123 -13.19 -8.90 5.81
CA ILE A 123 -13.33 -7.50 6.24
C ILE A 123 -13.89 -6.71 5.06
N VAL A 124 -15.02 -6.03 5.26
CA VAL A 124 -15.74 -5.31 4.21
C VAL A 124 -15.81 -3.82 4.53
N ALA A 125 -15.09 -3.00 3.78
CA ALA A 125 -15.17 -1.54 3.79
C ALA A 125 -15.77 -0.95 2.50
N GLY A 126 -15.96 -1.76 1.46
CA GLY A 126 -16.59 -1.38 0.20
C GLY A 126 -17.99 -1.97 0.01
N ALA A 127 -18.41 -2.08 -1.25
CA ALA A 127 -19.69 -2.65 -1.63
C ALA A 127 -19.54 -4.12 -2.06
N VAL A 128 -20.31 -5.00 -1.44
CA VAL A 128 -20.32 -6.43 -1.75
C VAL A 128 -21.74 -6.88 -2.06
N THR A 129 -21.93 -7.47 -3.24
CA THR A 129 -23.17 -8.10 -3.67
C THR A 129 -22.92 -9.58 -3.91
N GLY A 130 -23.77 -10.45 -3.38
CA GLY A 130 -23.69 -11.90 -3.60
C GLY A 130 -23.71 -12.71 -2.32
N THR A 131 -23.05 -13.86 -2.33
CA THR A 131 -23.05 -14.82 -1.21
C THR A 131 -21.70 -14.80 -0.50
N ILE A 132 -21.71 -14.56 0.81
CA ILE A 132 -20.52 -14.54 1.66
C ILE A 132 -20.51 -15.78 2.56
N GLU A 133 -19.47 -16.60 2.42
CA GLU A 133 -19.20 -17.76 3.26
C GLU A 133 -17.93 -17.53 4.09
N CYS A 134 -18.12 -17.06 5.31
CA CYS A 134 -17.06 -16.86 6.27
C CYS A 134 -16.93 -18.07 7.20
N LEU A 135 -15.73 -18.63 7.35
CA LEU A 135 -15.49 -19.76 8.25
C LEU A 135 -15.18 -19.32 9.70
N GLY A 136 -14.81 -18.06 9.91
CA GLY A 136 -14.34 -17.55 11.20
C GLY A 136 -15.04 -16.25 11.59
N ARG A 137 -14.55 -15.12 11.08
CA ARG A 137 -15.05 -13.79 11.46
C ARG A 137 -15.29 -12.92 10.23
N LEU A 138 -16.51 -12.40 10.14
CA LEU A 138 -16.89 -11.36 9.20
C LEU A 138 -16.97 -10.02 9.94
N GLU A 139 -16.31 -8.99 9.39
CA GLU A 139 -16.27 -7.65 9.94
C GLU A 139 -16.69 -6.63 8.88
N VAL A 140 -17.72 -5.85 9.17
CA VAL A 140 -18.27 -4.83 8.28
C VAL A 140 -17.89 -3.46 8.82
N MET A 141 -16.98 -2.79 8.13
CA MET A 141 -16.45 -1.47 8.49
C MET A 141 -17.50 -0.37 8.25
N PRO A 142 -17.34 0.83 8.81
CA PRO A 142 -18.32 1.92 8.71
C PRO A 142 -18.79 2.29 7.30
N SER A 143 -17.93 2.17 6.29
CA SER A 143 -18.26 2.44 4.88
C SER A 143 -18.75 1.21 4.10
N GLY A 144 -18.80 0.05 4.76
CA GLY A 144 -19.13 -1.23 4.15
C GLY A 144 -20.62 -1.41 3.93
N SER A 145 -20.98 -1.89 2.74
CA SER A 145 -22.35 -2.29 2.39
C SER A 145 -22.38 -3.71 1.85
N ILE A 146 -23.18 -4.58 2.45
CA ILE A 146 -23.37 -5.96 2.00
C ILE A 146 -24.81 -6.13 1.53
N SER A 147 -25.00 -6.68 0.33
CA SER A 147 -26.30 -7.04 -0.23
C SER A 147 -26.31 -8.51 -0.65
N GLY A 148 -26.99 -9.37 0.12
CA GLY A 148 -27.17 -10.78 -0.22
C GLY A 148 -27.14 -11.74 0.97
N ASP A 149 -26.76 -12.99 0.70
CA ASP A 149 -26.73 -14.06 1.70
C ASP A 149 -25.38 -14.10 2.44
N VAL A 150 -25.41 -14.01 3.76
CA VAL A 150 -24.22 -14.04 4.61
C VAL A 150 -24.26 -15.24 5.53
N THR A 151 -23.24 -16.09 5.46
CA THR A 151 -23.01 -17.17 6.42
C THR A 151 -21.71 -16.95 7.15
N SER A 152 -21.76 -16.79 8.48
CA SER A 152 -20.56 -16.58 9.30
C SER A 152 -20.75 -17.07 10.74
N PRO A 153 -19.72 -17.53 11.46
CA PRO A 153 -19.87 -17.86 12.88
C PRO A 153 -19.81 -16.65 13.79
N THR A 154 -19.06 -15.62 13.41
CA THR A 154 -18.97 -14.34 14.13
C THR A 154 -19.13 -13.21 13.13
N LEU A 155 -20.05 -12.29 13.41
CA LEU A 155 -20.26 -11.06 12.65
C LEU A 155 -20.05 -9.85 13.55
N ILE A 156 -19.22 -8.92 13.09
CA ILE A 156 -19.00 -7.62 13.71
C ILE A 156 -19.48 -6.57 12.72
N VAL A 157 -20.37 -5.69 13.15
CA VAL A 157 -20.89 -4.58 12.36
C VAL A 157 -20.53 -3.29 13.05
N HIS A 158 -19.77 -2.43 12.38
CA HIS A 158 -19.39 -1.12 12.89
C HIS A 158 -20.48 -0.08 12.62
N GLU A 159 -20.43 1.05 13.33
CA GLU A 159 -21.36 2.16 13.11
C GLU A 159 -21.25 2.69 11.67
N GLY A 160 -22.38 2.83 10.97
CA GLY A 160 -22.44 3.26 9.58
C GLY A 160 -22.51 2.13 8.55
N ALA A 161 -22.12 0.90 8.92
CA ALA A 161 -22.22 -0.25 8.04
C ALA A 161 -23.70 -0.59 7.73
N THR A 162 -23.96 -1.03 6.51
CA THR A 162 -25.28 -1.51 6.07
C THR A 162 -25.19 -2.96 5.63
N VAL A 163 -26.07 -3.82 6.13
CA VAL A 163 -26.19 -5.21 5.72
C VAL A 163 -27.64 -5.45 5.34
N GLU A 164 -27.88 -5.77 4.07
CA GLU A 164 -29.18 -6.05 3.49
C GLU A 164 -29.20 -7.48 2.95
N GLY A 165 -30.16 -8.29 3.39
CA GLY A 165 -30.31 -9.69 2.98
C GLY A 165 -30.37 -10.66 4.15
N ASP A 166 -30.13 -11.93 3.86
CA ASP A 166 -30.28 -13.03 4.81
C ASP A 166 -28.96 -13.35 5.51
N VAL A 167 -28.93 -13.20 6.84
CA VAL A 167 -27.75 -13.53 7.66
C VAL A 167 -28.00 -14.82 8.44
N LYS A 168 -27.14 -15.82 8.23
CA LYS A 168 -27.14 -17.12 8.90
C LYS A 168 -25.89 -17.25 9.75
N MET A 169 -26.07 -17.28 11.07
CA MET A 169 -24.97 -17.55 11.99
C MET A 169 -24.77 -19.05 12.16
N GLN A 170 -23.55 -19.54 11.93
CA GLN A 170 -23.18 -20.93 12.19
C GLN A 170 -22.47 -21.03 13.54
N SER A 171 -22.74 -22.06 14.34
CA SER A 171 -21.93 -22.30 15.53
C SER A 171 -20.48 -22.59 15.11
N PRO A 172 -19.46 -21.92 15.71
CA PRO A 172 -18.08 -22.28 15.42
C PRO A 172 -17.88 -23.74 15.84
N THR A 173 -17.55 -24.61 14.88
CA THR A 173 -17.25 -26.01 15.19
C THR A 173 -15.98 -26.01 16.06
N PRO A 174 -16.03 -26.52 17.31
CA PRO A 174 -14.83 -26.62 18.13
C PRO A 174 -13.84 -27.54 17.41
N VAL A 175 -12.68 -27.01 17.05
CA VAL A 175 -11.55 -27.83 16.61
C VAL A 175 -10.98 -28.51 17.85
N GLU A 176 -11.22 -29.82 17.96
CA GLU A 176 -10.67 -30.73 18.97
C GLU A 176 -9.19 -31.05 18.71
#